data_AF-A0A2V6XRM5-F1
#
_entry.id   AF-A0A2V6XRM5-F1
#
_cell.length_a   1.000
_cell.length_b   1.000
_cell.length_c   1.000
_cell.angle_alpha   90.00
_cell.angle_beta   90.00
_cell.angle_gamma   90.00
#
_symmetry.space_group_name_H-M   'P 1'
#
loop_
_entity.id
_entity.type
_entity.pdbx_description
1 polymer ?
#
loop_
_entity_poly.entity_id
_entity_poly.type
_entity_poly.pdbx_seq_one_letter_code
_entity_poly.pdbx_strand_id
1 'polypeptide(L)'
;YAFDYDGFNKDILGGSVERNPVPIPNNMWGVPRDVKGYTYNIDKAKAELALAKVKVDRPLTIGYLQGFSQTEQAATVMANGLRKVGLDTKLTSEVWPTMVERMKKPETSPDLVVYWISTYYADPNNWIGEMFHSGQWGTFKASSFYKNPKVDELLDVALKSTDRKVREKAYQDATRIVVDEAAGVWIYNTKYFGPWAKNLEGIRFSPIGNGQEVRWVYYAK
;
A
#
# COMPACT_ATOMS: atom_id res chain seq x y z
N TYR A 1 -7.96 -2.23 -11.74
CA TYR A 1 -9.41 -2.19 -12.00
C TYR A 1 -10.24 -3.33 -11.39
N ALA A 2 -9.64 -4.46 -10.98
CA ALA A 2 -10.39 -5.60 -10.43
C ALA A 2 -10.75 -5.49 -8.94
N PHE A 3 -10.06 -4.65 -8.16
CA PHE A 3 -10.32 -4.48 -6.74
C PHE A 3 -11.52 -3.54 -6.50
N ASP A 4 -12.51 -3.99 -5.72
CA ASP A 4 -13.67 -3.18 -5.33
C ASP A 4 -13.34 -2.26 -4.14
N TYR A 5 -12.79 -1.08 -4.45
CA TYR A 5 -12.36 -0.12 -3.44
C TYR A 5 -13.50 0.39 -2.56
N ASP A 6 -14.67 0.63 -3.15
CA ASP A 6 -15.80 1.21 -2.42
C ASP A 6 -16.46 0.14 -1.54
N GLY A 7 -16.70 -1.05 -2.07
CA GLY A 7 -17.22 -2.17 -1.27
C GLY A 7 -16.29 -2.51 -0.11
N PHE A 8 -14.98 -2.45 -0.31
CA PHE A 8 -14.04 -2.67 0.78
C PHE A 8 -13.99 -1.51 1.78
N ASN A 9 -13.77 -0.27 1.32
CA ASN A 9 -13.54 0.86 2.22
C ASN A 9 -14.82 1.33 2.94
N LYS A 10 -15.99 1.27 2.28
CA LYS A 10 -17.26 1.75 2.83
C LYS A 10 -18.03 0.63 3.53
N ASP A 11 -18.18 -0.52 2.89
CA ASP A 11 -19.07 -1.57 3.40
C ASP A 11 -18.36 -2.50 4.39
N ILE A 12 -17.15 -2.97 4.06
CA ILE A 12 -16.38 -3.88 4.94
C ILE A 12 -15.73 -3.10 6.09
N LEU A 13 -15.15 -1.93 5.81
CA LEU A 13 -14.45 -1.13 6.82
C LEU A 13 -15.30 -0.02 7.45
N GLY A 14 -16.58 0.08 7.10
CA GLY A 14 -17.52 1.03 7.72
C GLY A 14 -17.12 2.49 7.58
N GLY A 15 -16.37 2.87 6.53
CA GLY A 15 -15.89 4.24 6.34
C GLY A 15 -14.81 4.71 7.31
N SER A 16 -14.21 3.79 8.09
CA SER A 16 -13.11 4.07 9.04
C SER A 16 -11.76 4.35 8.38
N VAL A 17 -11.74 4.50 7.05
CA VAL A 17 -10.54 4.69 6.25
C VAL A 17 -10.76 5.79 5.21
N GLU A 18 -9.67 6.33 4.67
CA GLU A 18 -9.67 7.28 3.56
C GLU A 18 -9.12 6.59 2.31
N ARG A 19 -9.74 6.78 1.13
CA ARG A 19 -9.17 6.28 -0.14
C ARG A 19 -7.77 6.88 -0.34
N ASN A 20 -6.76 6.03 -0.54
CA ASN A 20 -5.40 6.45 -0.88
C ASN A 20 -4.98 5.86 -2.23
N PRO A 21 -4.98 6.66 -3.31
CA PRO A 21 -4.74 6.16 -4.66
C PRO A 21 -3.27 5.93 -5.01
N VAL A 22 -2.34 6.23 -4.10
CA VAL A 22 -0.89 6.25 -4.37
C VAL A 22 -0.09 5.66 -3.19
N PRO A 23 1.20 5.32 -3.33
CA PRO A 23 1.98 4.74 -2.23
C PRO A 23 2.25 5.70 -1.06
N ILE A 24 2.25 7.00 -1.30
CA ILE A 24 2.48 8.03 -0.27
C ILE A 24 1.15 8.37 0.42
N PRO A 25 1.06 8.44 1.76
CA PRO A 25 -0.18 8.84 2.43
C PRO A 25 -0.68 10.22 2.03
N ASN A 26 -2.00 10.39 1.99
CA ASN A 26 -2.67 11.61 1.51
C ASN A 26 -2.24 12.91 2.23
N ASN A 27 -1.84 12.80 3.50
CA ASN A 27 -1.44 13.94 4.33
C ASN A 27 0.08 14.18 4.37
N MET A 28 0.87 13.38 3.67
CA MET A 28 2.33 13.53 3.60
C MET A 28 2.70 14.51 2.49
N TRP A 29 3.74 15.32 2.73
CA TRP A 29 4.35 16.12 1.66
C TRP A 29 4.93 15.18 0.58
N GLY A 30 5.12 15.62 -0.67
CA GLY A 30 5.59 14.72 -1.75
C GLY A 30 4.50 13.87 -2.41
N VAL A 31 3.27 13.86 -1.90
CA VAL A 31 2.14 13.18 -2.55
C VAL A 31 1.64 13.97 -3.78
N PRO A 32 1.49 13.36 -4.97
CA PRO A 32 0.88 14.02 -6.11
C PRO A 32 -0.66 14.02 -5.98
N ARG A 33 -1.27 15.19 -5.85
CA ARG A 33 -2.73 15.35 -5.60
C ARG A 33 -3.60 15.17 -6.85
N ASP A 34 -2.99 15.27 -8.02
CA ASP A 34 -3.61 15.07 -9.33
C ASP A 34 -3.89 13.60 -9.64
N VAL A 35 -3.12 12.68 -9.06
CA VAL A 35 -3.23 11.24 -9.32
C VAL A 35 -4.45 10.66 -8.60
N LYS A 36 -5.40 10.12 -9.38
CA LYS A 36 -6.63 9.50 -8.85
C LYS A 36 -6.54 7.98 -8.66
N GLY A 37 -5.50 7.36 -9.22
CA GLY A 37 -5.31 5.92 -9.22
C GLY A 37 -6.39 5.16 -9.97
N TYR A 38 -6.35 3.83 -9.86
CA TYR A 38 -7.31 2.95 -10.51
C TYR A 38 -8.65 2.92 -9.77
N THR A 39 -9.74 2.82 -10.53
CA THR A 39 -11.11 2.60 -10.02
C THR A 39 -11.51 1.13 -10.12
N TYR A 40 -12.67 0.75 -9.56
CA TYR A 40 -13.26 -0.56 -9.79
C TYR A 40 -14.04 -0.56 -11.11
N ASN A 41 -13.64 -1.40 -12.06
CA ASN A 41 -14.34 -1.57 -13.34
C ASN A 41 -13.92 -2.90 -13.99
N ILE A 42 -14.80 -3.90 -13.95
CA ILE A 42 -14.49 -5.25 -14.45
C ILE A 42 -14.28 -5.26 -15.98
N ASP A 43 -15.00 -4.45 -16.74
CA ASP A 43 -14.87 -4.43 -18.20
C ASP A 43 -13.53 -3.82 -18.62
N LYS A 44 -13.10 -2.74 -17.97
CA LYS A 44 -11.74 -2.20 -18.13
C LYS A 44 -10.70 -3.22 -17.69
N ALA A 45 -10.90 -3.91 -16.57
CA ALA A 45 -9.96 -4.94 -16.12
C ALA A 45 -9.79 -6.07 -17.15
N LYS A 46 -10.88 -6.51 -17.79
CA LYS A 46 -10.84 -7.48 -18.91
C LYS A 46 -10.14 -6.91 -20.14
N ALA A 47 -10.39 -5.64 -20.47
CA ALA A 47 -9.74 -4.97 -21.59
C ALA A 47 -8.21 -4.88 -21.40
N GLU A 48 -7.75 -4.45 -20.22
CA GLU A 48 -6.32 -4.43 -19.88
C GLU A 48 -5.70 -5.83 -19.92
N LEU A 49 -6.39 -6.84 -19.38
CA LEU A 49 -5.93 -8.22 -19.40
C LEU A 49 -5.79 -8.76 -20.85
N ALA A 50 -6.67 -8.35 -21.77
CA ALA A 50 -6.58 -8.73 -23.18
C ALA A 50 -5.37 -8.11 -23.92
N LEU A 51 -4.82 -7.00 -23.41
CA LEU A 51 -3.58 -6.39 -23.93
C LEU A 51 -2.33 -7.10 -23.42
N ALA A 52 -2.44 -7.90 -22.36
CA ALA A 52 -1.31 -8.62 -21.79
C ALA A 52 -0.79 -9.66 -22.79
N LYS A 53 0.51 -9.57 -23.11
CA LYS A 53 1.20 -10.53 -24.00
C LYS A 53 1.61 -11.82 -23.28
N VAL A 54 1.35 -11.90 -21.98
CA VAL A 54 1.69 -13.03 -21.12
C VAL A 54 0.40 -13.74 -20.72
N LYS A 55 0.35 -15.04 -20.97
CA LYS A 55 -0.75 -15.88 -20.50
C LYS A 55 -0.50 -16.26 -19.05
N VAL A 56 -1.51 -16.04 -18.19
CA VAL A 56 -1.52 -16.55 -16.82
C VAL A 56 -2.16 -17.94 -16.87
N ASP A 57 -1.35 -18.98 -16.78
CA ASP A 57 -1.73 -20.39 -16.92
C ASP A 57 -1.77 -21.17 -15.60
N ARG A 58 -1.52 -20.47 -14.49
CA ARG A 58 -1.62 -20.99 -13.13
C ARG A 58 -2.46 -20.06 -12.25
N PRO A 59 -3.04 -20.56 -11.14
CA PRO A 59 -3.65 -19.70 -10.16
C PRO A 59 -2.66 -18.66 -9.62
N LEU A 60 -3.11 -17.41 -9.50
CA LEU A 60 -2.37 -16.34 -8.83
C LEU A 60 -2.51 -16.50 -7.31
N THR A 61 -1.40 -16.45 -6.60
CA THR A 61 -1.36 -16.54 -5.14
C THR A 61 -1.58 -15.17 -4.51
N ILE A 62 -2.50 -15.07 -3.55
CA ILE A 62 -2.75 -13.85 -2.80
C ILE A 62 -2.50 -14.13 -1.31
N GLY A 63 -1.41 -13.59 -0.81
CA GLY A 63 -0.99 -13.62 0.58
C GLY A 63 -1.80 -12.66 1.46
N TYR A 64 -2.27 -13.16 2.59
CA TYR A 64 -2.83 -12.35 3.68
C TYR A 64 -2.21 -12.76 5.02
N LEU A 65 -2.38 -11.90 6.03
CA LEU A 65 -1.74 -12.06 7.34
C LEU A 65 -2.69 -12.77 8.31
N GLN A 66 -2.23 -13.90 8.86
CA GLN A 66 -2.97 -14.66 9.86
C GLN A 66 -3.22 -13.81 11.11
N GLY A 67 -4.46 -13.82 11.61
CA GLY A 67 -4.87 -13.01 12.75
C GLY A 67 -5.25 -11.57 12.42
N PHE A 68 -5.17 -11.17 11.13
CA PHE A 68 -5.57 -9.84 10.66
C PHE A 68 -6.69 -9.96 9.63
N SER A 69 -7.94 -10.03 10.12
CA SER A 69 -9.15 -10.20 9.29
C SER A 69 -9.26 -9.19 8.14
N GLN A 70 -8.78 -7.96 8.36
CA GLN A 70 -8.80 -6.92 7.34
C GLN A 70 -7.95 -7.28 6.10
N THR A 71 -6.79 -7.92 6.27
CA THR A 71 -5.97 -8.38 5.13
C THR A 71 -6.63 -9.55 4.40
N GLU A 72 -7.26 -10.47 5.15
CA GLU A 72 -8.00 -11.62 4.60
C GLU A 72 -9.20 -11.15 3.76
N GLN A 73 -9.96 -10.18 4.28
CA GLN A 73 -11.10 -9.59 3.58
C GLN A 73 -10.66 -8.88 2.29
N ALA A 74 -9.58 -8.09 2.33
CA ALA A 74 -9.03 -7.45 1.13
C ALA A 74 -8.53 -8.48 0.10
N ALA A 75 -7.84 -9.53 0.55
CA ALA A 75 -7.41 -10.62 -0.33
C ALA A 75 -8.60 -11.33 -1.00
N THR A 76 -9.68 -11.53 -0.25
CA THR A 76 -10.94 -12.09 -0.76
C THR A 76 -11.63 -11.17 -1.77
N VAL A 77 -11.67 -9.86 -1.52
CA VAL A 77 -12.18 -8.86 -2.49
C VAL A 77 -11.37 -8.91 -3.77
N MET A 78 -10.03 -8.96 -3.68
CA MET A 78 -9.17 -9.05 -4.85
C MET A 78 -9.39 -10.36 -5.62
N ALA A 79 -9.45 -11.51 -4.93
CA ALA A 79 -9.73 -12.81 -5.54
C ALA A 79 -11.08 -12.83 -6.27
N ASN A 80 -12.11 -12.24 -5.69
CA ASN A 80 -13.43 -12.13 -6.32
C ASN A 80 -13.38 -11.26 -7.58
N GLY A 81 -12.63 -10.16 -7.55
CA GLY A 81 -12.38 -9.32 -8.72
C GLY A 81 -11.65 -10.05 -9.84
N LEU A 82 -10.58 -10.76 -9.49
CA LEU A 82 -9.78 -11.55 -10.43
C LEU A 82 -10.58 -12.70 -11.07
N ARG A 83 -11.41 -13.39 -10.30
CA ARG A 83 -12.33 -14.42 -10.83
C ARG A 83 -13.29 -13.85 -11.88
N LYS A 84 -13.83 -12.64 -11.67
CA LYS A 84 -14.73 -11.97 -12.62
C LYS A 84 -14.07 -11.61 -13.95
N VAL A 85 -12.73 -11.52 -13.99
CA VAL A 85 -11.96 -11.31 -15.22
C VAL A 85 -11.41 -12.61 -15.82
N GLY A 86 -11.73 -13.77 -15.23
CA GLY A 86 -11.32 -15.09 -15.73
C GLY A 86 -9.95 -15.56 -15.24
N LEU A 87 -9.44 -14.99 -14.13
CA LEU A 87 -8.20 -15.44 -13.50
C LEU A 87 -8.50 -16.26 -12.25
N ASP A 88 -7.88 -17.44 -12.17
CA ASP A 88 -7.93 -18.26 -10.97
C ASP A 88 -6.98 -17.74 -9.89
N THR A 89 -7.37 -17.88 -8.63
CA THR A 89 -6.60 -17.39 -7.49
C THR A 89 -6.55 -18.39 -6.35
N LYS A 90 -5.44 -18.45 -5.64
CA LYS A 90 -5.27 -19.22 -4.40
C LYS A 90 -4.91 -18.27 -3.26
N LEU A 91 -5.75 -18.20 -2.23
CA LEU A 91 -5.42 -17.44 -1.02
C LEU A 91 -4.43 -18.24 -0.16
N THR A 92 -3.43 -17.56 0.39
CA THR A 92 -2.44 -18.15 1.29
C THR A 92 -2.30 -17.31 2.55
N SER A 93 -2.35 -17.94 3.72
CA SER A 93 -2.22 -17.27 5.02
C SER A 93 -0.87 -17.60 5.64
N GLU A 94 -0.22 -16.60 6.23
CA GLU A 94 0.98 -16.78 7.05
C GLU A 94 0.96 -15.80 8.22
N VAL A 95 1.62 -16.12 9.33
CA VAL A 95 1.95 -15.11 10.35
C VAL A 95 2.96 -14.11 9.79
N TRP A 96 2.94 -12.87 10.32
CA TRP A 96 3.76 -11.78 9.78
C TRP A 96 5.26 -12.10 9.60
N PRO A 97 5.98 -12.68 10.61
CA PRO A 97 7.39 -13.00 10.44
C PRO A 97 7.66 -13.96 9.28
N THR A 98 6.81 -14.98 9.12
CA THR A 98 6.93 -15.94 8.00
C THR A 98 6.66 -15.27 6.67
N MET A 99 5.62 -14.42 6.58
CA MET A 99 5.34 -13.66 5.35
C MET A 99 6.51 -12.72 4.98
N VAL A 100 7.11 -12.05 5.97
CA VAL A 100 8.29 -11.19 5.76
C VAL A 100 9.47 -11.97 5.19
N GLU A 101 9.80 -13.14 5.74
CA GLU A 101 10.88 -13.97 5.20
C GLU A 101 10.59 -14.45 3.78
N ARG A 102 9.34 -14.82 3.48
CA ARG A 102 8.92 -15.24 2.14
C ARG A 102 9.02 -14.11 1.11
N MET A 103 8.69 -12.88 1.49
CA MET A 103 8.75 -11.71 0.62
C MET A 103 10.18 -11.28 0.25
N LYS A 104 11.22 -11.83 0.91
CA LYS A 104 12.62 -11.51 0.56
C LYS A 104 13.05 -12.07 -0.79
N LYS A 105 12.33 -13.06 -1.34
CA LYS A 105 12.71 -13.71 -2.59
C LYS A 105 11.49 -13.88 -3.52
N PRO A 106 11.63 -13.63 -4.83
CA PRO A 106 10.53 -13.80 -5.77
C PRO A 106 9.97 -15.23 -5.76
N GLU A 107 10.82 -16.23 -5.53
CA GLU A 107 10.45 -17.65 -5.60
C GLU A 107 9.55 -18.09 -4.43
N THR A 108 9.60 -17.37 -3.30
CA THR A 108 8.85 -17.71 -2.08
C THR A 108 7.70 -16.75 -1.79
N SER A 109 7.74 -15.55 -2.37
CA SER A 109 6.69 -14.55 -2.22
C SER A 109 5.41 -14.98 -2.93
N PRO A 110 4.22 -14.75 -2.34
CA PRO A 110 2.98 -14.75 -3.11
C PRO A 110 3.03 -13.70 -4.25
N ASP A 111 2.24 -13.92 -5.30
CA ASP A 111 2.13 -13.00 -6.44
C ASP A 111 1.58 -11.63 -6.03
N LEU A 112 0.68 -11.62 -5.04
CA LEU A 112 0.14 -10.43 -4.39
C LEU A 112 0.19 -10.64 -2.88
N VAL A 113 0.61 -9.65 -2.11
CA VAL A 113 0.54 -9.68 -0.64
C VAL A 113 -0.22 -8.46 -0.16
N VAL A 114 -1.20 -8.67 0.72
CA VAL A 114 -1.97 -7.59 1.35
C VAL A 114 -1.39 -7.29 2.72
N TYR A 115 -0.89 -6.07 2.90
CA TYR A 115 -0.28 -5.62 4.16
C TYR A 115 -0.29 -4.09 4.26
N TRP A 116 0.13 -3.56 5.41
CA TRP A 116 0.26 -2.13 5.66
C TRP A 116 1.72 -1.71 5.77
N ILE A 117 1.95 -0.45 5.44
CA ILE A 117 3.19 0.26 5.77
C ILE A 117 2.86 1.34 6.78
N SER A 118 3.45 1.24 7.97
CA SER A 118 3.35 2.28 8.99
C SER A 118 4.35 3.40 8.75
N THR A 119 4.14 4.55 9.38
CA THR A 119 5.08 5.66 9.31
C THR A 119 6.20 5.44 10.33
N TYR A 120 7.36 4.91 9.92
CA TYR A 120 8.50 4.80 10.85
C TYR A 120 9.24 6.14 11.01
N TYR A 121 9.17 6.99 9.99
CA TYR A 121 9.68 8.37 9.99
C TYR A 121 8.88 9.23 9.01
N ALA A 122 8.75 10.54 9.27
CA ALA A 122 7.87 11.47 8.53
C ALA A 122 8.45 11.93 7.18
N ASP A 123 8.76 10.99 6.30
CA ASP A 123 9.35 11.26 4.99
C ASP A 123 8.79 10.27 3.93
N PRO A 124 8.44 10.70 2.70
CA PRO A 124 7.98 9.84 1.61
C PRO A 124 8.93 8.70 1.30
N ASN A 125 10.23 8.82 1.63
CA ASN A 125 11.17 7.71 1.50
C ASN A 125 10.70 6.45 2.25
N ASN A 126 10.02 6.60 3.41
CA ASN A 126 9.46 5.49 4.18
C ASN A 126 8.47 4.63 3.37
N TRP A 127 7.83 5.23 2.36
CA TRP A 127 6.93 4.55 1.42
C TRP A 127 7.63 4.39 0.07
N ILE A 128 7.49 5.36 -0.85
CA ILE A 128 7.85 5.15 -2.24
C ILE A 128 9.34 4.83 -2.44
N GLY A 129 10.22 5.41 -1.61
CA GLY A 129 11.65 5.11 -1.61
C GLY A 129 11.95 3.66 -1.25
N GLU A 130 11.47 3.21 -0.10
CA GLU A 130 11.71 1.85 0.41
C GLU A 130 10.90 0.76 -0.31
N MET A 131 9.81 1.13 -1.00
CA MET A 131 8.93 0.17 -1.68
C MET A 131 9.28 -0.05 -3.16
N PHE A 132 9.80 0.97 -3.86
CA PHE A 132 9.92 0.92 -5.33
C PHE A 132 11.31 1.24 -5.88
N HIS A 133 12.28 1.64 -5.05
CA HIS A 133 13.67 1.69 -5.47
C HIS A 133 14.24 0.27 -5.56
N SER A 134 14.80 -0.13 -6.71
CA SER A 134 15.23 -1.52 -6.96
C SER A 134 16.35 -1.99 -6.02
N GLY A 135 17.16 -1.07 -5.48
CA GLY A 135 18.13 -1.35 -4.43
C GLY A 135 17.54 -1.79 -3.07
N GLN A 136 16.22 -1.76 -2.90
CA GLN A 136 15.51 -2.16 -1.67
C GLN A 136 14.95 -3.58 -1.74
N TRP A 137 15.15 -4.28 -2.86
CA TRP A 137 14.77 -5.69 -3.00
C TRP A 137 15.31 -6.56 -1.87
N GLY A 138 14.59 -7.65 -1.58
CA GLY A 138 14.92 -8.50 -0.43
C GLY A 138 14.40 -7.98 0.90
N THR A 139 13.63 -6.89 0.89
CA THR A 139 12.87 -6.40 2.04
C THR A 139 11.37 -6.62 1.83
N PHE A 140 10.60 -6.68 2.92
CA PHE A 140 9.14 -6.81 2.82
C PHE A 140 8.47 -5.61 2.14
N LYS A 141 9.10 -4.43 2.17
CA LYS A 141 8.56 -3.21 1.56
C LYS A 141 8.67 -3.25 0.04
N ALA A 142 9.76 -3.81 -0.49
CA ALA A 142 10.00 -3.97 -1.92
C ALA A 142 9.72 -5.39 -2.43
N SER A 143 8.68 -6.03 -1.89
CA SER A 143 8.28 -7.41 -2.22
C SER A 143 7.67 -7.56 -3.62
N SER A 144 7.39 -6.46 -4.32
CA SER A 144 6.97 -6.47 -5.72
C SER A 144 8.12 -6.76 -6.69
N PHE A 145 9.38 -6.67 -6.23
CA PHE A 145 10.57 -6.74 -7.07
C PHE A 145 10.50 -5.81 -8.30
N TYR A 146 9.81 -4.68 -8.14
CA TYR A 146 9.66 -3.68 -9.17
C TYR A 146 11.01 -3.04 -9.53
N LYS A 147 11.21 -2.76 -10.82
CA LYS A 147 12.38 -2.04 -11.32
C LYS A 147 12.02 -1.17 -12.49
N ASN A 148 12.32 0.11 -12.35
CA ASN A 148 12.29 1.07 -13.44
C ASN A 148 13.48 2.03 -13.23
N PRO A 149 14.45 2.09 -14.15
CA PRO A 149 15.63 2.94 -14.00
C PRO A 149 15.31 4.41 -13.75
N LYS A 150 14.21 4.92 -14.31
CA LYS A 150 13.80 6.30 -14.10
C LYS A 150 13.25 6.53 -12.70
N VAL A 151 12.50 5.57 -12.16
CA VAL A 151 12.02 5.61 -10.77
C VAL A 151 13.21 5.56 -9.82
N ASP A 152 14.18 4.68 -10.06
CA ASP A 152 15.41 4.62 -9.26
C ASP A 152 16.16 5.96 -9.27
N GLU A 153 16.39 6.56 -10.44
CA GLU A 153 17.03 7.88 -10.58
C GLU A 153 16.30 8.98 -9.79
N LEU A 154 14.97 9.04 -9.90
CA LEU A 154 14.16 10.04 -9.20
C LEU A 154 14.23 9.85 -7.68
N LEU A 155 14.14 8.62 -7.20
CA LEU A 155 14.23 8.31 -5.78
C LEU A 155 15.63 8.57 -5.22
N ASP A 156 16.68 8.35 -6.02
CA ASP A 156 18.05 8.74 -5.70
C ASP A 156 18.21 10.26 -5.55
N VAL A 157 17.66 11.04 -6.48
CA VAL A 157 17.63 12.51 -6.39
C VAL A 157 16.91 12.95 -5.12
N ALA A 158 15.77 12.33 -4.83
CA ALA A 158 14.99 12.65 -3.64
C ALA A 158 15.72 12.28 -2.34
N LEU A 159 16.53 11.22 -2.32
CA LEU A 159 17.27 10.80 -1.13
C LEU A 159 18.53 11.64 -0.88
N LYS A 160 19.23 12.05 -1.94
CA LYS A 160 20.52 12.77 -1.86
C LYS A 160 20.38 14.29 -1.69
N SER A 161 19.27 14.87 -2.13
CA SER A 161 19.05 16.33 -2.07
C SER A 161 18.65 16.80 -0.67
N THR A 162 19.13 17.99 -0.27
CA THR A 162 18.68 18.70 0.94
C THR A 162 17.58 19.73 0.67
N ASP A 163 17.28 20.04 -0.59
CA ASP A 163 16.21 20.96 -0.99
C ASP A 163 14.85 20.24 -1.03
N ARG A 164 13.93 20.64 -0.14
CA ARG A 164 12.58 20.07 -0.04
C ARG A 164 11.80 20.09 -1.36
N LYS A 165 11.91 21.16 -2.16
CA LYS A 165 11.16 21.30 -3.42
C LYS A 165 11.65 20.31 -4.48
N VAL A 166 12.96 20.10 -4.53
CA VAL A 166 13.57 19.09 -5.43
C VAL A 166 13.11 17.69 -5.04
N ARG A 167 13.15 17.37 -3.74
CA ARG A 167 12.68 16.07 -3.23
C ARG A 167 11.20 15.85 -3.51
N GLU A 168 10.36 16.86 -3.24
CA GLU A 168 8.92 16.80 -3.48
C GLU A 168 8.60 16.50 -4.94
N LYS A 169 9.22 17.22 -5.88
CA LYS A 169 9.02 16.99 -7.31
C LYS A 169 9.42 15.57 -7.72
N ALA A 170 10.58 15.11 -7.24
CA ALA A 170 11.08 13.78 -7.54
C ALA A 170 10.16 12.66 -7.00
N TYR A 171 9.67 12.78 -5.77
CA TYR A 171 8.69 11.83 -5.21
C TYR A 171 7.37 11.83 -5.98
N GLN A 172 6.86 13.01 -6.37
CA GLN A 172 5.64 13.12 -7.15
C GLN A 172 5.78 12.46 -8.53
N ASP A 173 6.90 12.69 -9.23
CA ASP A 173 7.15 12.11 -10.55
C ASP A 173 7.33 10.59 -10.48
N ALA A 174 8.12 10.10 -9.51
CA ALA A 174 8.27 8.67 -9.28
C ALA A 174 6.92 8.01 -8.97
N THR A 175 6.10 8.68 -8.16
CA THR A 175 4.75 8.20 -7.82
C THR A 175 3.86 8.10 -9.03
N ARG A 176 3.89 9.08 -9.94
CA ARG A 176 3.09 9.03 -11.19
C ARG A 176 3.47 7.83 -12.03
N ILE A 177 4.76 7.55 -12.20
CA ILE A 177 5.24 6.39 -12.97
C ILE A 177 4.81 5.07 -12.33
N VAL A 178 5.07 4.92 -11.02
CA VAL A 178 4.72 3.71 -10.25
C VAL A 178 3.21 3.44 -10.31
N VAL A 179 2.39 4.50 -10.29
CA VAL A 179 0.94 4.40 -10.39
C VAL A 179 0.48 4.06 -11.79
N ASP A 180 1.04 4.69 -12.81
CA ASP A 180 0.72 4.40 -14.21
C ASP A 180 1.05 2.95 -14.58
N GLU A 181 2.21 2.46 -14.16
CA GLU A 181 2.65 1.07 -14.40
C GLU A 181 1.98 0.02 -13.50
N ALA A 182 1.03 0.42 -12.65
CA ALA A 182 0.29 -0.46 -11.75
C ALA A 182 1.18 -1.37 -10.87
N ALA A 183 2.32 -0.84 -10.40
CA ALA A 183 3.30 -1.59 -9.61
C ALA A 183 2.79 -1.98 -8.20
N GLY A 184 1.61 -1.52 -7.80
CA GLY A 184 0.91 -1.91 -6.59
C GLY A 184 -0.58 -1.60 -6.67
N VAL A 185 -1.35 -2.13 -5.72
CA VAL A 185 -2.77 -1.82 -5.56
C VAL A 185 -2.93 -1.01 -4.27
N TRP A 186 -3.04 0.32 -4.40
CA TRP A 186 -3.21 1.21 -3.24
C TRP A 186 -4.68 1.29 -2.87
N ILE A 187 -5.02 0.88 -1.64
CA ILE A 187 -6.40 0.74 -1.21
C ILE A 187 -6.84 1.96 -0.37
N TYR A 188 -6.18 2.20 0.77
CA TYR A 188 -6.59 3.24 1.73
C TYR A 188 -5.46 3.71 2.66
N ASN A 189 -5.71 4.80 3.39
CA ASN A 189 -5.03 5.18 4.63
C ASN A 189 -5.98 5.00 5.82
N THR A 190 -5.50 4.40 6.91
CA THR A 190 -6.29 4.19 8.13
C THR A 190 -6.64 5.53 8.79
N LYS A 191 -7.90 5.71 9.21
CA LYS A 191 -8.26 6.79 10.13
C LYS A 191 -8.23 6.22 11.55
N TYR A 192 -7.31 6.71 12.36
CA TYR A 192 -7.31 6.38 13.78
C TYR A 192 -8.28 7.27 14.53
N PHE A 193 -9.25 6.64 15.18
CA PHE A 193 -10.15 7.25 16.14
C PHE A 193 -10.49 6.22 17.21
N GLY A 194 -10.80 6.67 18.41
CA GLY A 194 -11.15 5.80 19.52
C GLY A 194 -11.75 6.60 20.67
N PRO A 195 -12.54 5.95 21.53
CA PRO A 195 -13.02 6.57 22.75
C PRO A 195 -11.86 6.74 23.73
N TRP A 196 -11.90 7.83 24.50
CA TRP A 196 -11.00 8.08 25.62
C TRP A 196 -11.84 8.33 26.87
N ALA A 197 -11.29 8.06 28.05
CA ALA A 197 -11.92 8.46 29.31
C ALA A 197 -12.12 9.99 29.35
N LYS A 198 -13.27 10.45 29.85
CA LYS A 198 -13.64 11.89 29.87
C LYS A 198 -12.67 12.77 30.65
N ASN A 199 -11.96 12.18 31.61
CA ASN A 199 -10.99 12.86 32.45
C ASN A 199 -9.55 12.70 31.92
N LEU A 200 -9.34 12.25 30.68
CA LEU A 200 -8.02 12.32 30.03
C LEU A 200 -7.85 13.66 29.32
N GLU A 201 -6.74 14.33 29.61
CA GLU A 201 -6.30 15.58 28.99
C GLU A 201 -4.91 15.42 28.35
N GLY A 202 -4.48 16.43 27.60
CA GLY A 202 -3.14 16.49 27.00
C GLY A 202 -2.89 15.56 25.81
N ILE A 203 -3.92 14.83 25.34
CA ILE A 203 -3.82 13.86 24.24
C ILE A 203 -3.22 14.49 22.99
N ARG A 204 -2.02 14.05 22.60
CA ARG A 204 -1.41 14.36 21.30
C ARG A 204 -1.13 13.09 20.52
N PHE A 205 -1.77 12.97 19.37
CA PHE A 205 -1.55 11.88 18.44
C PHE A 205 -0.19 12.00 17.74
N SER A 206 0.51 10.88 17.61
CA SER A 206 1.72 10.74 16.80
C SER A 206 1.47 9.73 15.70
N PRO A 207 1.54 10.11 14.40
CA PRO A 207 1.42 9.15 13.31
C PRO A 207 2.67 8.26 13.17
N ILE A 208 3.76 8.58 13.87
CA ILE A 208 5.03 7.82 13.84
C ILE A 208 4.94 6.61 14.75
N GLY A 209 5.25 5.44 14.21
CA GLY A 209 5.20 4.14 14.87
C GLY A 209 4.13 3.25 14.26
N ASN A 210 3.20 2.75 15.07
CA ASN A 210 2.03 2.01 14.62
C ASN A 210 0.81 2.91 14.36
N GLY A 211 0.94 4.23 14.52
CA GLY A 211 -0.14 5.18 14.32
C GLY A 211 -1.18 5.14 15.45
N GLN A 212 -0.86 4.54 16.59
CA GLN A 212 -1.67 4.55 17.81
C GLN A 212 -0.92 5.21 18.97
N GLU A 213 0.27 5.75 18.72
CA GLU A 213 1.06 6.42 19.72
C GLU A 213 0.39 7.71 20.18
N VAL A 214 0.05 7.73 21.46
CA VAL A 214 -0.39 8.95 22.14
C VAL A 214 0.71 9.43 23.06
N ARG A 215 0.99 10.73 23.03
CA ARG A 215 1.97 11.39 23.89
C ARG A 215 1.28 12.41 24.78
N TRP A 216 1.92 12.72 25.91
CA TRP A 216 1.53 13.81 26.82
C TRP A 216 0.16 13.62 27.51
N VAL A 217 -0.32 12.38 27.60
CA VAL A 217 -1.61 12.03 28.22
C VAL A 217 -1.50 12.11 29.75
N TYR A 218 -2.48 12.76 30.39
CA TYR A 218 -2.62 12.78 31.84
C TYR A 218 -4.09 12.79 32.26
N TYR A 219 -4.38 12.40 33.50
CA TYR A 219 -5.70 12.57 34.08
C TYR A 219 -5.89 14.00 34.57
N ALA A 220 -7.02 14.60 34.23
CA ALA A 220 -7.49 15.86 34.81
C ALA A 220 -7.55 15.73 36.34
N LYS A 221 -7.19 16.82 37.01
CA LYS A 221 -7.28 16.91 38.48
C LYS A 221 -8.72 17.02 38.96
#